data_AF-A0A968BR81-F1
#
_entry.id   AF-A0A968BR81-F1
#
_cell.length_a   1.000
_cell.length_b   1.000
_cell.length_c   1.000
_cell.angle_alpha   90.00
_cell.angle_beta   90.00
_cell.angle_gamma   90.00
#
_symmetry.space_group_name_H-M   'P 1'
#
loop_
_entity.id
_entity.type
_entity.pdbx_description
1 polymer ?
#
loop_
_entity_poly.entity_id
_entity_poly.type
_entity_poly.pdbx_seq_one_letter_code
_entity_poly.pdbx_strand_id
1 'polypeptide(L)'
;HLSGVALPEARKARYKELKSELSKLTTKFSNNLLDATNAWHKLIAEEAGVAGLPESSKGMLRQAAEREGQQGWRISLEFPSYFAVMTYADDRALREEV
;
A
#
# COMPACT_ATOMS: atom_id res chain seq x y z
N HIS A 1 -4.45 -25.88 -21.55
CA HIS A 1 -3.75 -25.88 -22.87
C HIS A 1 -3.26 -24.47 -23.27
N LEU A 2 -2.49 -23.76 -22.42
CA LEU A 2 -2.04 -22.36 -22.71
C LEU A 2 -0.53 -22.12 -22.42
N SER A 3 0.23 -23.19 -22.23
CA SER A 3 1.66 -23.17 -21.86
C SER A 3 2.62 -23.11 -23.06
N GLY A 4 2.13 -22.88 -24.28
CA GLY A 4 2.97 -22.78 -25.48
C GLY A 4 3.59 -24.11 -25.98
N VAL A 5 3.15 -25.26 -25.44
CA VAL A 5 3.71 -26.59 -25.73
C VAL A 5 3.63 -26.98 -27.23
N ALA A 6 2.65 -26.46 -27.97
CA ALA A 6 2.46 -26.74 -29.39
C ALA A 6 3.24 -25.78 -30.33
N LEU A 7 4.05 -24.85 -29.80
CA LEU A 7 4.79 -23.90 -30.63
C LEU A 7 6.02 -24.56 -31.29
N PRO A 8 6.43 -24.11 -32.50
CA PRO A 8 7.73 -24.42 -33.07
C PRO A 8 8.87 -24.01 -32.13
N GLU A 9 10.02 -24.70 -32.15
CA GLU A 9 11.10 -24.50 -31.16
C GLU A 9 11.56 -23.05 -31.01
N ALA A 10 11.74 -22.31 -32.11
CA ALA A 10 12.09 -20.88 -32.06
C ALA A 10 11.03 -20.03 -31.32
N ARG A 11 9.75 -20.35 -31.49
CA ARG A 11 8.64 -19.66 -30.80
C ARG A 11 8.51 -20.11 -29.34
N LYS A 12 8.85 -21.36 -28.99
CA LYS A 12 8.94 -21.84 -27.61
C LYS A 12 10.05 -21.13 -26.83
N ALA A 13 11.22 -20.95 -27.44
CA ALA A 13 12.33 -20.21 -26.83
C ALA A 13 11.91 -18.77 -26.51
N ARG A 14 11.34 -18.07 -27.50
CA ARG A 14 10.82 -16.71 -27.30
C ARG A 14 9.71 -16.64 -26.24
N TYR A 15 8.80 -17.61 -26.20
CA TYR A 15 7.75 -17.68 -25.18
C TYR A 15 8.33 -17.83 -23.77
N LYS A 16 9.36 -18.68 -23.58
CA LYS A 16 10.05 -18.85 -22.29
C LYS A 16 10.73 -17.56 -21.83
N GLU A 17 11.41 -16.87 -22.75
CA GLU A 17 12.01 -15.55 -22.48
C GLU A 17 10.97 -14.54 -22.00
N LEU A 18 9.89 -14.38 -22.76
CA LEU A 18 8.80 -13.45 -22.42
C LEU A 18 8.14 -13.79 -21.08
N LYS A 19 7.96 -15.08 -20.78
CA LYS A 19 7.42 -15.51 -19.47
C LYS A 19 8.37 -15.18 -18.32
N SER A 20 9.68 -15.36 -18.51
CA SER A 20 10.69 -14.98 -17.51
C SER A 20 10.71 -13.47 -17.30
N GLU A 21 10.68 -12.69 -18.37
CA GLU A 21 10.66 -11.23 -18.32
C GLU A 21 9.38 -10.72 -17.63
N LEU A 22 8.21 -11.26 -18.00
CA LEU A 22 6.94 -10.92 -17.35
C LEU A 22 7.00 -11.19 -15.84
N SER A 23 7.52 -12.36 -15.42
CA SER A 23 7.66 -12.67 -13.99
C SER A 23 8.53 -11.66 -13.27
N LYS A 24 9.67 -11.26 -13.88
CA LYS A 24 10.57 -10.27 -13.29
C LYS A 24 9.90 -8.90 -13.18
N LEU A 25 9.18 -8.46 -14.21
CA LEU A 25 8.47 -7.18 -14.23
C LEU A 25 7.34 -7.15 -13.20
N THR A 26 6.56 -8.23 -13.09
CA THR A 26 5.52 -8.36 -12.05
C THR A 26 6.12 -8.23 -10.66
N THR A 27 7.19 -8.96 -10.35
CA THR A 27 7.86 -8.86 -9.04
C THR A 27 8.37 -7.45 -8.78
N LYS A 28 9.02 -6.82 -9.78
CA LYS A 28 9.53 -5.44 -9.64
C LYS A 28 8.39 -4.46 -9.37
N PHE A 29 7.28 -4.58 -10.09
CA PHE A 29 6.11 -3.74 -9.88
C PHE A 29 5.54 -3.90 -8.46
N SER A 30 5.36 -5.14 -8.00
CA SER A 30 4.86 -5.42 -6.66
C SER A 30 5.76 -4.86 -5.57
N ASN A 31 7.08 -4.98 -5.71
CA ASN A 31 8.04 -4.41 -4.76
C ASN A 31 7.96 -2.88 -4.76
N ASN A 32 7.98 -2.25 -5.94
CA ASN A 32 7.89 -0.79 -6.05
C ASN A 32 6.58 -0.25 -5.43
N LEU A 33 5.47 -0.97 -5.61
CA LEU A 33 4.18 -0.60 -5.03
C LEU A 33 4.21 -0.70 -3.50
N LEU A 34 4.79 -1.78 -2.96
CA LEU A 34 4.94 -1.97 -1.52
C LEU A 34 5.83 -0.87 -0.92
N ASP A 35 6.97 -0.58 -1.56
CA ASP A 35 7.89 0.46 -1.12
C ASP A 35 7.21 1.83 -1.11
N ALA A 36 6.46 2.17 -2.16
CA ALA A 36 5.71 3.43 -2.22
C ALA A 36 4.63 3.53 -1.14
N THR A 37 3.89 2.44 -0.89
CA THR A 37 2.84 2.38 0.14
C THR A 37 3.43 2.57 1.54
N ASN A 38 4.59 1.97 1.80
CA ASN A 38 5.27 2.03 3.10
C ASN A 38 6.01 3.37 3.32
N ALA A 39 6.51 3.99 2.26
CA ALA A 39 7.28 5.23 2.35
C ALA A 39 6.40 6.42 2.77
N TRP A 40 5.20 6.54 2.19
CA TRP A 40 4.30 7.63 2.53
C TRP A 40 3.70 7.43 3.93
N HIS A 41 3.78 8.49 4.74
CA HIS A 41 3.11 8.54 6.03
C HIS A 41 2.89 9.99 6.47
N LYS A 42 1.87 10.19 7.30
CA LYS A 42 1.60 11.44 7.99
C LYS A 42 1.48 11.17 9.49
N LEU A 43 2.27 11.87 10.30
CA LEU A 43 2.16 11.84 11.75
C LEU A 43 1.27 13.01 12.20
N ILE A 44 0.22 12.70 12.95
CA ILE A 44 -0.64 13.69 13.59
C ILE A 44 -0.36 13.64 15.08
N ALA A 45 0.04 14.78 15.68
CA ALA A 45 0.36 14.87 17.10
C ALA A 45 -0.85 15.25 17.98
N GLU A 46 -1.77 16.05 17.43
CA GLU A 46 -2.94 16.56 18.15
C GLU A 46 -4.18 15.71 17.91
N GLU A 47 -4.92 15.40 18.96
CA GLU A 47 -6.13 14.57 18.87
C GLU A 47 -7.22 15.18 17.98
N ALA A 48 -7.29 16.51 17.90
CA ALA A 48 -8.20 17.22 17.02
C ALA A 48 -7.98 16.86 15.53
N GLY A 49 -6.74 16.52 15.13
CA GLY A 49 -6.42 16.12 13.76
C GLY A 49 -6.90 14.71 13.39
N VAL A 50 -7.40 13.94 14.34
CA VAL A 50 -8.01 12.60 14.12
C VAL A 50 -9.49 12.56 14.53
N ALA A 51 -10.15 13.72 14.55
CA ALA A 51 -11.59 13.82 14.78
C ALA A 51 -12.38 12.98 13.75
N GLY A 52 -13.51 12.41 14.20
CA GLY A 52 -14.37 11.53 13.41
C GLY A 52 -13.91 10.07 13.33
N LEU A 53 -12.60 9.79 13.47
CA LEU A 53 -12.10 8.41 13.45
C LEU A 53 -12.67 7.59 14.62
N PRO A 54 -13.13 6.35 14.38
CA PRO A 54 -13.51 5.42 15.46
C PRO A 54 -12.33 5.15 16.38
N GLU A 55 -12.60 4.89 17.66
CA GLU A 55 -11.54 4.61 18.65
C GLU A 55 -10.68 3.40 18.28
N SER A 56 -11.25 2.39 17.61
CA SER A 56 -10.49 1.27 17.07
C SER A 56 -9.46 1.71 16.02
N SER A 57 -9.86 2.61 15.11
CA SER A 57 -8.97 3.19 14.10
C SER A 57 -7.91 4.09 14.73
N LYS A 58 -8.28 4.95 15.69
CA LYS A 58 -7.31 5.77 16.44
C LYS A 58 -6.29 4.88 17.17
N GLY A 59 -6.73 3.80 17.82
CA GLY A 59 -5.86 2.85 18.49
C GLY A 59 -4.87 2.17 17.53
N MET A 60 -5.35 1.74 16.35
CA MET A 60 -4.50 1.17 15.30
C MET A 60 -3.44 2.16 14.81
N LEU A 61 -3.81 3.42 14.53
CA LEU A 61 -2.87 4.45 14.05
C LEU A 61 -1.86 4.85 15.13
N ARG A 62 -2.27 4.85 16.40
CA ARG A 62 -1.36 5.09 17.54
C ARG A 62 -0.36 3.96 17.69
N GLN A 63 -0.81 2.71 17.62
CA GLN A 63 0.08 1.55 17.63
C GLN A 63 1.07 1.58 16.45
N ALA A 64 0.62 2.05 15.28
CA ALA A 64 1.49 2.23 14.13
C ALA A 64 2.57 3.30 14.37
N ALA A 65 2.25 4.39 15.06
CA ALA A 65 3.24 5.40 15.47
C ALA A 65 4.24 4.81 16.48
N GLU A 66 3.75 4.09 17.49
CA GLU A 66 4.58 3.47 18.53
C GLU A 66 5.59 2.47 17.95
N ARG A 67 5.20 1.67 16.95
CA ARG A 67 6.11 0.75 16.24
C ARG A 67 7.29 1.46 15.58
N GLU A 68 7.08 2.70 15.14
CA GLU A 68 8.11 3.56 14.54
C GLU A 68 8.78 4.50 15.56
N GLY A 69 8.53 4.30 16.86
CA GLY A 69 9.08 5.13 17.93
C GLY A 69 8.54 6.57 17.96
N GLN A 70 7.37 6.81 17.36
CA GLN A 70 6.73 8.12 17.26
C GLN A 70 5.54 8.22 18.23
N GLN A 71 5.26 9.44 18.70
CA GLN A 71 4.08 9.74 19.51
C GLN A 71 3.01 10.41 18.64
N GLY A 72 1.76 10.00 18.82
CA GLY A 72 0.62 10.51 18.04
C GLY A 72 -0.06 9.39 17.23
N TRP A 73 -0.61 9.77 16.07
CA TRP A 73 -1.30 8.85 15.15
C TRP A 73 -0.59 8.86 13.81
N ARG A 74 -0.06 7.70 13.40
CA ARG A 74 0.64 7.53 12.13
C ARG A 74 -0.34 6.98 11.09
N ILE A 75 -0.67 7.82 10.11
CA ILE A 75 -1.47 7.45 8.94
C ILE A 75 -0.51 7.01 7.83
N SER A 76 -0.82 5.88 7.21
CA SER A 76 -0.15 5.35 6.01
C SER A 76 -1.17 5.08 4.89
N LEU A 77 -0.65 4.71 3.71
CA LEU A 77 -1.48 4.29 2.58
C LEU A 77 -1.88 2.80 2.64
N GLU A 78 -1.52 2.09 3.72
CA GLU A 78 -2.04 0.74 3.93
C GLU A 78 -3.56 0.77 4.05
N PHE A 79 -4.22 -0.21 3.42
CA PHE A 79 -5.67 -0.20 3.24
C PHE A 79 -6.47 0.09 4.51
N PRO A 80 -6.19 -0.50 5.69
CA PRO A 80 -6.93 -0.19 6.92
C PRO A 80 -6.81 1.28 7.35
N SER A 81 -5.62 1.88 7.19
CA SER A 81 -5.37 3.29 7.52
C SER A 81 -6.07 4.23 6.55
N TYR A 82 -5.85 4.03 5.24
CA TYR A 82 -6.49 4.80 4.17
C TYR A 82 -8.02 4.73 4.29
N PHE A 83 -8.59 3.53 4.46
CA PHE A 83 -10.02 3.33 4.57
C PHE A 83 -10.61 4.07 5.78
N ALA A 84 -9.92 4.04 6.93
CA ALA A 84 -10.37 4.74 8.13
C ALA A 84 -10.44 6.26 7.91
N VAL A 85 -9.42 6.85 7.29
CA VAL A 85 -9.39 8.29 6.98
C VAL A 85 -10.50 8.65 6.00
N MET A 86 -10.58 7.95 4.87
CA MET A 86 -11.55 8.27 3.82
C MET A 86 -12.99 8.13 4.25
N THR A 87 -13.27 7.19 5.15
CA THR A 87 -14.63 6.88 5.60
C THR A 87 -15.07 7.75 6.76
N TYR A 88 -14.18 8.04 7.72
CA TYR A 88 -14.59 8.57 9.02
C TYR A 88 -13.91 9.88 9.44
N ALA A 89 -12.78 10.29 8.84
CA ALA A 89 -12.12 11.51 9.28
C ALA A 89 -13.02 12.72 8.99
N ASP A 90 -13.20 13.60 9.97
CA ASP A 90 -14.00 14.82 9.79
C ASP A 90 -13.27 15.86 8.94
N ASP A 91 -11.94 15.95 9.09
CA ASP A 91 -11.09 16.91 8.40
C ASP A 91 -11.02 16.62 6.88
N ARG A 92 -11.58 17.53 6.09
CA ARG A 92 -11.57 17.46 4.63
C ARG A 92 -10.17 17.58 4.03
N ALA A 93 -9.31 18.40 4.62
CA ALA A 93 -7.94 18.57 4.12
C ALA A 93 -7.14 17.28 4.34
N LEU A 94 -7.35 16.60 5.47
CA LEU A 94 -6.76 15.28 5.71
C LEU A 94 -7.20 14.25 4.67
N ARG A 95 -8.48 14.22 4.29
CA ARG A 95 -9.00 13.34 3.22
C ARG A 95 -8.54 13.74 1.82
N GLU A 96 -8.10 14.99 1.61
CA GLU A 96 -7.55 15.43 0.33
C GLU A 96 -6.08 15.04 0.17
N GLU A 97 -5.34 15.03 1.28
CA GLU A 97 -3.92 14.68 1.31
C GLU A 97 -3.64 13.18 1.25
N VAL A 98 -4.52 12.37 1.87
CA VAL A 98 -4.45 10.89 1.95
C VAL A 98 -5.00 10.24 0.68
#